data_AF-A0A951L5P1-F1
#
_entry.id   AF-A0A951L5P1-F1
#
_cell.length_a   1.000
_cell.length_b   1.000
_cell.length_c   1.000
_cell.angle_alpha   90.00
_cell.angle_beta   90.00
_cell.angle_gamma   90.00
#
_symmetry.space_group_name_H-M   'P 1'
#
loop_
_entity.id
_entity.type
_entity.pdbx_description
1 polymer ?
#
loop_
_entity_poly.entity_id
_entity_poly.type
_entity_poly.pdbx_seq_one_letter_code
_entity_poly.pdbx_strand_id
1 'polypeptide(L)'
;MLRGPHFIVAGIITMLVTACVPTYSPAPPAPAPAPASPPPFAHAAADIPCSDGSSITSKVVELAAAYDPANNGTSPPQAGGLSTYGALVQSAFNLAPQDLRNRLCALDHIYIDQFDTDHSAWGIRDRKSLKRHIGISKKLLDSISSSTITYADYETEILHRLLWKAHTPEPTWLQGLTYTVVTPDTSAVATLAILAHEIGHTLWWNKGIPNLKCSGTTFHEITWKEPVSIPRGYHKFRERQSNEPSEDFDIDDMIALLQGGTPAQLNQLSADLQTVYQDANWVGLFSFVAPDEDFIETYKYWILQQAGFKTMDMKIPGQESVIHVMDNFNNASAGSGVGKKKAWIGLWLSDLGYCTEPGGGHAHP
;
A
#
# COMPACT_ATOMS: atom_id res chain seq x y z
N MET A 1 -0.39 -42.79 40.83
CA MET A 1 -0.56 -44.24 40.59
C MET A 1 -1.36 -44.42 39.30
N LEU A 2 -0.80 -45.16 38.35
CA LEU A 2 -1.38 -45.59 37.06
C LEU A 2 -2.84 -46.06 37.15
N ARG A 3 -3.70 -45.70 36.17
CA ARG A 3 -4.74 -46.55 35.54
C ARG A 3 -5.12 -46.02 34.13
N GLY A 4 -5.09 -46.90 33.10
CA GLY A 4 -5.60 -46.70 31.71
C GLY A 4 -7.14 -46.88 31.62
N PRO A 5 -7.79 -47.36 30.51
CA PRO A 5 -7.28 -48.06 29.30
C PRO A 5 -7.92 -47.70 27.91
N HIS A 6 -7.30 -48.21 26.84
CA HIS A 6 -7.80 -48.79 25.57
C HIS A 6 -9.23 -48.52 25.05
N PHE A 7 -9.32 -48.12 23.77
CA PHE A 7 -10.30 -48.68 22.83
C PHE A 7 -9.69 -48.87 21.42
N ILE A 8 -9.91 -50.07 20.91
CA ILE A 8 -9.61 -50.59 19.56
C ILE A 8 -10.88 -50.43 18.72
N VAL A 9 -10.76 -49.99 17.47
CA VAL A 9 -11.68 -50.41 16.39
C VAL A 9 -10.87 -50.64 15.11
N ALA A 10 -11.01 -51.85 14.58
CA ALA A 10 -10.53 -52.34 13.30
C ALA A 10 -11.66 -52.36 12.26
N GLY A 11 -11.31 -52.28 10.97
CA GLY A 11 -12.21 -52.51 9.82
C GLY A 11 -11.50 -52.17 8.50
N ILE A 12 -10.69 -53.07 7.93
CA ILE A 12 -10.98 -54.01 6.82
C ILE A 12 -11.14 -53.35 5.43
N ILE A 13 -10.02 -53.37 4.68
CA ILE A 13 -9.77 -53.86 3.29
C ILE A 13 -10.92 -53.86 2.27
N THR A 14 -10.71 -53.21 1.11
CA THR A 14 -10.97 -53.82 -0.22
C THR A 14 -9.99 -53.27 -1.28
N MET A 15 -9.07 -54.14 -1.75
CA MET A 15 -8.38 -53.99 -3.04
C MET A 15 -9.37 -54.33 -4.16
N LEU A 16 -9.51 -53.44 -5.15
CA LEU A 16 -10.21 -53.73 -6.41
C LEU A 16 -9.23 -53.59 -7.57
N VAL A 17 -8.86 -54.73 -8.13
CA VAL A 17 -8.26 -54.87 -9.45
C VAL A 17 -9.40 -54.79 -10.45
N THR A 18 -9.42 -53.77 -11.30
CA THR A 18 -10.33 -53.68 -12.45
C THR A 18 -9.54 -53.42 -13.73
N ALA A 19 -9.83 -54.25 -14.71
CA ALA A 19 -9.19 -54.38 -16.01
C ALA A 19 -9.28 -53.11 -16.88
N CYS A 20 -8.27 -52.93 -17.73
CA CYS A 20 -8.23 -51.93 -18.78
C CYS A 20 -9.37 -52.14 -19.79
N VAL A 21 -10.34 -51.23 -19.81
CA VAL A 21 -11.24 -51.02 -20.94
C VAL A 21 -10.93 -49.62 -21.47
N PRO A 22 -10.65 -49.43 -22.78
CA PRO A 22 -10.50 -48.10 -23.35
C PRO A 22 -11.86 -47.39 -23.34
N THR A 23 -12.10 -46.55 -22.33
CA THR A 23 -13.19 -45.59 -22.36
C THR A 23 -12.83 -44.50 -23.37
N TYR A 24 -13.58 -44.43 -24.48
CA TYR A 24 -13.61 -43.24 -25.32
C TYR A 24 -14.07 -42.07 -24.46
N SER A 25 -13.11 -41.24 -24.04
CA SER A 25 -13.41 -39.97 -23.38
C SER A 25 -14.07 -39.07 -24.43
N PRO A 26 -15.31 -38.59 -24.22
CA PRO A 26 -15.88 -37.59 -25.11
C PRO A 26 -14.95 -36.38 -25.14
N ALA A 27 -14.84 -35.74 -26.31
CA ALA A 27 -14.04 -34.53 -26.45
C ALA A 27 -14.41 -33.54 -25.33
N PRO A 28 -13.40 -32.92 -24.67
CA PRO A 28 -13.67 -31.94 -23.62
C PRO A 28 -14.68 -30.92 -24.13
N PRO A 29 -15.69 -30.54 -23.32
CA PRO A 29 -16.59 -29.46 -23.70
C PRO A 29 -15.74 -28.23 -24.05
N ALA A 30 -16.13 -27.54 -25.12
CA ALA A 30 -15.46 -26.32 -25.54
C ALA A 30 -15.30 -25.39 -24.31
N PRO A 31 -14.13 -24.75 -24.13
CA PRO A 31 -13.92 -23.83 -23.03
C PRO A 31 -15.08 -22.85 -22.96
N ALA A 32 -15.65 -22.67 -21.77
CA ALA A 32 -16.63 -21.62 -21.57
C ALA A 32 -16.04 -20.30 -22.09
N PRO A 33 -16.82 -19.47 -22.81
CA PRO A 33 -16.34 -18.16 -23.25
C PRO A 33 -15.79 -17.43 -22.02
N ALA A 34 -14.63 -16.79 -22.20
CA ALA A 34 -14.01 -16.02 -21.13
C ALA A 34 -15.06 -15.05 -20.55
N PRO A 35 -15.17 -14.93 -19.21
CA PRO A 35 -16.09 -14.00 -18.60
C PRO A 35 -15.88 -12.63 -19.22
N ALA A 36 -16.98 -11.97 -19.58
CA ALA A 36 -16.93 -10.63 -20.16
C ALA A 36 -16.13 -9.73 -19.20
N SER A 37 -15.17 -8.98 -19.75
CA SER A 37 -14.40 -8.01 -18.97
C SER A 37 -15.37 -7.13 -18.19
N PRO A 38 -15.12 -6.87 -16.89
CA PRO A 38 -15.98 -5.98 -16.12
C PRO A 38 -16.12 -4.65 -16.88
N PRO A 39 -17.31 -4.03 -16.85
CA PRO A 39 -17.53 -2.77 -17.55
C PRO A 39 -16.45 -1.76 -17.14
N PRO A 40 -15.90 -0.97 -18.09
CA PRO A 40 -14.91 0.04 -17.77
C PRO A 40 -15.45 0.93 -16.65
N PHE A 41 -14.64 1.18 -15.63
CA PHE A 41 -15.01 2.08 -14.56
C PHE A 41 -15.45 3.40 -15.18
N ALA A 42 -16.63 3.89 -14.82
CA ALA A 42 -17.11 5.19 -15.29
C ALA A 42 -15.99 6.23 -15.10
N HIS A 43 -15.71 6.99 -16.17
CA HIS A 43 -14.58 7.92 -16.24
C HIS A 43 -14.46 8.75 -14.96
N ALA A 44 -13.21 8.90 -14.51
CA ALA A 44 -12.89 9.68 -13.33
C ALA A 44 -13.54 11.07 -13.38
N ALA A 45 -14.08 11.53 -12.25
CA ALA A 45 -14.37 12.95 -12.09
C ALA A 45 -13.07 13.73 -12.35
N ALA A 46 -13.14 14.76 -13.19
CA ALA A 46 -11.99 15.61 -13.50
C ALA A 46 -11.36 16.15 -12.21
N ASP A 47 -10.04 16.29 -12.22
CA ASP A 47 -9.34 16.95 -11.12
C ASP A 47 -9.76 18.43 -11.13
N ILE A 48 -10.31 18.92 -10.03
CA ILE A 48 -10.84 20.29 -9.92
C ILE A 48 -9.67 21.16 -9.46
N PRO A 49 -9.21 22.13 -10.28
CA PRO A 49 -8.23 23.10 -9.82
C PRO A 49 -8.79 23.82 -8.59
N CYS A 50 -7.99 24.00 -7.55
CA CYS A 50 -8.39 24.86 -6.42
C CYS A 50 -8.49 26.31 -6.92
N SER A 51 -9.65 26.70 -7.45
CA SER A 51 -9.81 27.93 -8.24
C SER A 51 -9.88 29.21 -7.40
N ASP A 52 -9.96 29.10 -6.08
CA ASP A 52 -10.48 30.18 -5.23
C ASP A 52 -9.76 30.37 -3.90
N GLY A 53 -8.69 29.62 -3.63
CA GLY A 53 -8.09 29.63 -2.29
C GLY A 53 -9.09 29.19 -1.21
N SER A 54 -10.12 28.41 -1.57
CA SER A 54 -11.00 27.76 -0.60
C SER A 54 -10.14 26.93 0.35
N SER A 55 -10.27 27.24 1.63
CA SER A 55 -9.52 26.57 2.67
C SER A 55 -9.91 25.10 2.68
N ILE A 56 -8.92 24.19 2.54
CA ILE A 56 -9.14 22.74 2.62
C ILE A 56 -9.84 22.38 3.94
N THR A 57 -9.71 23.23 4.96
CA THR A 57 -10.41 23.13 6.25
C THR A 57 -11.91 22.94 6.13
N SER A 58 -12.56 23.50 5.11
CA SER A 58 -14.02 23.33 4.90
C SER A 58 -14.43 21.90 4.54
N LYS A 59 -13.47 21.08 4.10
CA LYS A 59 -13.65 19.65 3.81
C LYS A 59 -13.25 18.75 4.98
N VAL A 60 -12.58 19.30 6.00
CA VAL A 60 -12.13 18.52 7.16
C VAL A 60 -13.25 18.48 8.19
N VAL A 61 -13.85 17.30 8.34
CA VAL A 61 -15.03 17.07 9.17
C VAL A 61 -14.77 15.90 10.12
N GLU A 62 -15.39 15.91 11.29
CA GLU A 62 -15.47 14.72 12.12
C GLU A 62 -16.37 13.69 11.45
N LEU A 63 -16.13 12.41 11.69
CA LEU A 63 -16.99 11.34 11.20
C LEU A 63 -18.28 11.30 12.04
N ALA A 64 -19.47 11.15 11.44
CA ALA A 64 -20.71 11.18 12.22
C ALA A 64 -20.98 9.89 13.02
N ALA A 65 -20.47 8.75 12.52
CA ALA A 65 -20.61 7.42 13.12
C ALA A 65 -19.45 6.52 12.66
N ALA A 66 -19.11 5.48 13.43
CA ALA A 66 -18.06 4.54 13.07
C ALA A 66 -18.23 4.02 11.62
N TYR A 67 -17.13 4.04 10.85
CA TYR A 67 -17.13 3.67 9.44
C TYR A 67 -16.00 2.69 9.16
N ASP A 68 -16.36 1.54 8.61
CA ASP A 68 -15.40 0.53 8.16
C ASP A 68 -15.29 0.59 6.62
N PRO A 69 -14.18 1.10 6.06
CA PRO A 69 -14.00 1.22 4.60
C PRO A 69 -13.92 -0.14 3.90
N ALA A 70 -13.51 -1.21 4.60
CA ALA A 70 -13.40 -2.55 4.00
C ALA A 70 -14.77 -3.18 3.79
N ASN A 71 -15.72 -2.94 4.71
CA ASN A 71 -17.05 -3.56 4.68
C ASN A 71 -18.16 -2.64 4.15
N ASN A 72 -17.98 -1.31 4.15
CA ASN A 72 -19.03 -0.35 3.78
C ASN A 72 -18.83 0.34 2.41
N GLY A 73 -18.07 -0.26 1.49
CA GLY A 73 -17.70 0.34 0.20
C GLY A 73 -18.85 0.68 -0.78
N THR A 74 -20.11 0.62 -0.33
CA THR A 74 -21.30 0.99 -1.11
C THR A 74 -22.15 2.10 -0.50
N SER A 75 -21.79 2.59 0.70
CA SER A 75 -22.41 3.75 1.34
C SER A 75 -21.29 4.72 1.73
N PRO A 76 -21.39 6.01 1.35
CA PRO A 76 -20.38 6.97 1.71
C PRO A 76 -20.38 7.19 3.24
N PRO A 77 -19.21 7.48 3.83
CA PRO A 77 -19.11 7.95 5.21
C PRO A 77 -19.99 9.19 5.41
N GLN A 78 -20.57 9.34 6.60
CA GLN A 78 -21.43 10.47 6.94
C GLN A 78 -20.60 11.56 7.62
N ALA A 79 -20.68 12.79 7.09
CA ALA A 79 -20.02 13.95 7.67
C ALA A 79 -20.72 14.44 8.93
N GLY A 80 -19.95 14.62 9.99
CA GLY A 80 -20.34 15.32 11.21
C GLY A 80 -20.05 16.83 11.11
N GLY A 81 -19.64 17.42 12.24
CA GLY A 81 -19.23 18.82 12.29
C GLY A 81 -17.85 19.07 11.69
N LEU A 82 -17.48 20.34 11.49
CA LEU A 82 -16.11 20.71 11.12
C LEU A 82 -15.12 20.26 12.20
N SER A 83 -14.00 19.72 11.77
CA SER A 83 -12.97 19.23 12.69
C SER A 83 -12.00 20.33 13.12
N THR A 84 -11.50 20.22 14.35
CA THR A 84 -10.44 21.09 14.87
C THR A 84 -9.09 20.84 14.19
N TYR A 85 -8.88 19.72 13.50
CA TYR A 85 -7.63 19.43 12.77
C TYR A 85 -7.53 20.13 11.41
N GLY A 86 -8.54 20.94 11.03
CA GLY A 86 -8.51 21.69 9.77
C GLY A 86 -7.21 22.49 9.58
N ALA A 87 -6.68 23.12 10.63
CA ALA A 87 -5.44 23.90 10.55
C ALA A 87 -4.19 23.04 10.26
N LEU A 88 -4.13 21.83 10.81
CA LEU A 88 -3.03 20.88 10.55
C LEU A 88 -3.08 20.39 9.10
N VAL A 89 -4.25 19.99 8.62
CA VAL A 89 -4.47 19.59 7.22
C VAL A 89 -4.17 20.76 6.26
N GLN A 90 -4.55 21.99 6.61
CA GLN A 90 -4.21 23.17 5.81
C GLN A 90 -2.70 23.42 5.73
N SER A 91 -1.97 23.16 6.82
CA SER A 91 -0.51 23.29 6.83
C SER A 91 0.14 22.26 5.89
N ALA A 92 -0.32 21.00 5.91
CA ALA A 92 0.12 19.98 4.96
C ALA A 92 -0.25 20.35 3.50
N PHE A 93 -1.47 20.83 3.28
CA PHE A 93 -1.93 21.29 1.96
C PHE A 93 -1.07 22.43 1.41
N ASN A 94 -0.57 23.33 2.27
CA ASN A 94 0.31 24.42 1.85
C ASN A 94 1.70 23.93 1.40
N LEU A 95 2.17 22.79 1.93
CA LEU A 95 3.42 22.14 1.50
C LEU A 95 3.24 21.33 0.21
N ALA A 96 2.01 20.87 -0.08
CA ALA A 96 1.73 19.99 -1.19
C ALA A 96 2.01 20.65 -2.56
N PRO A 97 2.55 19.91 -3.54
CA PRO A 97 2.63 20.38 -4.92
C PRO A 97 1.24 20.59 -5.51
N GLN A 98 1.14 21.41 -6.57
CA GLN A 98 -0.14 21.81 -7.16
C GLN A 98 -1.04 20.62 -7.55
N ASP A 99 -0.47 19.55 -8.09
CA ASP A 99 -1.23 18.35 -8.46
C ASP A 99 -1.97 17.74 -7.27
N LEU A 100 -1.26 17.49 -6.16
CA LEU A 100 -1.89 16.95 -4.96
C LEU A 100 -2.90 17.94 -4.36
N ARG A 101 -2.63 19.25 -4.38
CA ARG A 101 -3.62 20.26 -3.95
C ARG A 101 -4.92 20.14 -4.74
N ASN A 102 -4.85 20.06 -6.08
CA ASN A 102 -6.04 19.88 -6.92
C ASN A 102 -6.81 18.60 -6.55
N ARG A 103 -6.09 17.50 -6.32
CA ARG A 103 -6.69 16.22 -5.92
C ARG A 103 -7.38 16.30 -4.55
N LEU A 104 -6.75 16.95 -3.58
CA LEU A 104 -7.32 17.20 -2.25
C LEU A 104 -8.56 18.12 -2.34
N CYS A 105 -8.54 19.16 -3.17
CA CYS A 105 -9.70 20.01 -3.43
C CYS A 105 -10.87 19.24 -4.08
N ALA A 106 -10.56 18.20 -4.85
CA ALA A 106 -11.52 17.39 -5.55
C ALA A 106 -12.06 16.20 -4.71
N LEU A 107 -11.60 16.06 -3.46
CA LEU A 107 -12.26 15.22 -2.46
C LEU A 107 -13.60 15.81 -2.04
N ASP A 108 -14.55 14.96 -1.65
CA ASP A 108 -15.76 15.43 -0.99
C ASP A 108 -15.45 15.87 0.44
N HIS A 109 -14.77 15.01 1.20
CA HIS A 109 -14.44 15.23 2.61
C HIS A 109 -13.13 14.51 3.01
N ILE A 110 -12.46 15.08 4.01
CA ILE A 110 -11.42 14.45 4.81
C ILE A 110 -12.04 14.23 6.19
N TYR A 111 -12.27 12.99 6.57
CA TYR A 111 -12.89 12.61 7.82
C TYR A 111 -11.84 12.43 8.91
N ILE A 112 -12.08 13.01 10.07
CA ILE A 112 -11.37 12.68 11.30
C ILE A 112 -12.20 11.62 12.01
N ASP A 113 -11.64 10.42 12.11
CA ASP A 113 -12.32 9.28 12.70
C ASP A 113 -12.04 9.23 14.20
N GLN A 114 -13.01 9.72 14.98
CA GLN A 114 -12.96 9.67 16.45
C GLN A 114 -13.35 8.32 17.05
N PHE A 115 -13.79 7.37 16.23
CA PHE A 115 -14.19 6.02 16.67
C PHE A 115 -13.04 5.02 16.52
N ASP A 116 -12.10 5.31 15.63
CA ASP A 116 -10.89 4.51 15.49
C ASP A 116 -9.93 4.72 16.67
N THR A 117 -9.61 3.61 17.34
CA THR A 117 -8.68 3.57 18.47
C THR A 117 -7.24 3.24 18.05
N ASP A 118 -7.02 2.98 16.77
CA ASP A 118 -5.71 2.72 16.17
C ASP A 118 -5.13 3.96 15.50
N HIS A 119 -3.88 3.85 15.05
CA HIS A 119 -3.23 4.87 14.22
C HIS A 119 -3.43 4.51 12.74
N SER A 120 -4.68 4.51 12.30
CA SER A 120 -5.03 4.18 10.92
C SER A 120 -5.37 5.41 10.08
N ALA A 121 -5.28 5.25 8.77
CA ALA A 121 -5.84 6.12 7.75
C ALA A 121 -6.38 5.24 6.62
N TRP A 122 -7.27 5.81 5.80
CA TRP A 122 -7.84 5.13 4.64
C TRP A 122 -8.22 6.12 3.55
N GLY A 123 -8.13 5.68 2.29
CA GLY A 123 -8.52 6.42 1.10
C GLY A 123 -9.46 5.58 0.24
N ILE A 124 -10.66 6.10 -0.04
CA ILE A 124 -11.66 5.37 -0.83
C ILE A 124 -12.27 6.20 -1.94
N ARG A 125 -12.72 5.49 -2.97
CA ARG A 125 -13.66 5.98 -3.99
C ARG A 125 -14.95 5.19 -3.86
N ASP A 126 -16.04 5.86 -3.48
CA ASP A 126 -17.35 5.23 -3.42
C ASP A 126 -17.76 4.74 -4.82
N ARG A 127 -18.08 3.46 -4.95
CA ARG A 127 -18.34 2.85 -6.26
C ARG A 127 -19.63 3.35 -6.91
N LYS A 128 -20.59 3.85 -6.13
CA LYS A 128 -21.90 4.31 -6.63
C LYS A 128 -21.90 5.79 -6.95
N SER A 129 -21.45 6.63 -6.02
CA SER A 129 -21.43 8.08 -6.17
C SER A 129 -20.16 8.60 -6.82
N LEU A 130 -19.13 7.75 -6.97
CA LEU A 130 -17.80 8.10 -7.49
C LEU A 130 -17.09 9.18 -6.66
N LYS A 131 -17.62 9.43 -5.46
CA LYS A 131 -17.10 10.40 -4.49
C LYS A 131 -15.81 9.88 -3.88
N ARG A 132 -14.92 10.81 -3.54
CA ARG A 132 -13.59 10.48 -3.01
C ARG A 132 -13.50 10.98 -1.58
N HIS A 133 -12.99 10.11 -0.72
CA HIS A 133 -12.94 10.34 0.72
C HIS A 133 -11.61 9.85 1.26
N ILE A 134 -11.12 10.56 2.26
CA ILE A 134 -10.01 10.13 3.11
C ILE A 134 -10.53 10.10 4.54
N GLY A 135 -10.16 9.10 5.32
CA GLY A 135 -10.28 9.11 6.77
C GLY A 135 -8.92 9.04 7.43
N ILE A 136 -8.76 9.76 8.53
CA ILE A 136 -7.57 9.71 9.37
C ILE A 136 -8.04 9.57 10.81
N SER A 137 -7.54 8.57 11.52
CA SER A 137 -7.88 8.39 12.94
C SER A 137 -7.52 9.63 13.76
N LYS A 138 -8.43 10.04 14.64
CA LYS A 138 -8.21 11.16 15.56
C LYS A 138 -6.95 10.91 16.41
N LYS A 139 -6.77 9.68 16.86
CA LYS A 139 -5.63 9.27 17.69
C LYS A 139 -4.29 9.52 16.99
N LEU A 140 -4.17 9.16 15.70
CA LEU A 140 -2.98 9.45 14.91
C LEU A 140 -2.71 10.96 14.83
N LEU A 141 -3.75 11.76 14.53
CA LEU A 141 -3.60 13.21 14.45
C LEU A 141 -3.32 13.87 15.81
N ASP A 142 -3.84 13.35 16.92
CA ASP A 142 -3.46 13.78 18.27
C ASP A 142 -1.96 13.56 18.50
N SER A 143 -1.44 12.38 18.16
CA SER A 143 -0.02 12.07 18.30
C SER A 143 0.86 12.98 17.43
N ILE A 144 0.48 13.19 16.17
CA ILE A 144 1.21 14.05 15.23
C ILE A 144 1.15 15.52 15.67
N SER A 145 -0.03 16.02 16.03
CA SER A 145 -0.25 17.44 16.35
C SER A 145 0.39 17.88 17.67
N SER A 146 0.50 16.95 18.64
CA SER A 146 1.20 17.17 19.90
C SER A 146 2.73 17.07 19.77
N SER A 147 3.25 16.76 18.57
CA SER A 147 4.65 16.42 18.34
C SER A 147 5.15 15.28 19.24
N THR A 148 4.24 14.41 19.69
CA THR A 148 4.61 13.21 20.46
C THR A 148 5.12 12.10 19.57
N ILE A 149 4.72 12.10 18.29
CA ILE A 149 5.34 11.30 17.24
C ILE A 149 5.83 12.21 16.11
N THR A 150 7.07 11.95 15.68
CA THR A 150 7.64 12.51 14.45
C THR A 150 7.13 11.75 13.22
N TYR A 151 7.44 12.22 12.00
CA TYR A 151 7.18 11.43 10.79
C TYR A 151 7.98 10.13 10.78
N ALA A 152 9.22 10.15 11.29
CA ALA A 152 10.04 8.95 11.43
C ALA A 152 9.40 7.94 12.41
N ASP A 153 8.88 8.41 13.54
CA ASP A 153 8.17 7.56 14.51
C ASP A 153 6.90 6.96 13.89
N TYR A 154 6.13 7.75 13.14
CA TYR A 154 4.95 7.28 12.42
C TYR A 154 5.30 6.14 11.46
N GLU A 155 6.26 6.35 10.55
CA GLU A 155 6.66 5.32 9.57
C GLU A 155 7.26 4.08 10.24
N THR A 156 7.95 4.26 11.38
CA THR A 156 8.43 3.13 12.21
C THR A 156 7.25 2.34 12.76
N GLU A 157 6.21 3.01 13.26
CA GLU A 157 5.04 2.35 13.80
C GLU A 157 4.27 1.57 12.72
N ILE A 158 4.05 2.14 11.53
CA ILE A 158 3.38 1.41 10.44
C ILE A 158 4.22 0.18 10.05
N LEU A 159 5.54 0.33 9.92
CA LEU A 159 6.45 -0.76 9.61
C LEU A 159 6.35 -1.90 10.63
N HIS A 160 6.33 -1.57 11.93
CA HIS A 160 6.16 -2.56 13.00
C HIS A 160 4.80 -3.24 12.92
N ARG A 161 3.72 -2.47 12.71
CA ARG A 161 2.37 -3.02 12.55
C ARG A 161 2.29 -4.01 11.38
N LEU A 162 2.91 -3.68 10.25
CA LEU A 162 2.98 -4.55 9.07
C LEU A 162 3.69 -5.88 9.39
N LEU A 163 4.80 -5.82 10.12
CA LEU A 163 5.63 -7.00 10.39
C LEU A 163 5.15 -7.86 11.59
N TRP A 164 4.30 -7.32 12.47
CA TRP A 164 4.05 -7.93 13.78
C TRP A 164 2.59 -8.11 14.19
N LYS A 165 1.62 -7.60 13.40
CA LYS A 165 0.17 -7.84 13.54
C LYS A 165 -0.35 -7.84 15.00
N ALA A 166 0.14 -6.89 15.81
CA ALA A 166 -0.28 -6.64 17.19
C ALA A 166 -0.10 -7.80 18.21
N HIS A 167 0.83 -8.74 17.99
CA HIS A 167 1.21 -9.67 19.06
C HIS A 167 1.90 -8.88 20.20
N THR A 168 1.72 -9.28 21.46
CA THR A 168 2.41 -8.62 22.59
C THR A 168 3.12 -9.67 23.44
N PRO A 169 4.37 -9.42 23.88
CA PRO A 169 5.20 -8.22 23.63
C PRO A 169 5.84 -8.20 22.23
N GLU A 170 6.25 -7.02 21.77
CA GLU A 170 7.03 -6.86 20.53
C GLU A 170 8.46 -7.44 20.66
N PRO A 171 9.00 -8.15 19.66
CA PRO A 171 10.33 -8.72 19.71
C PRO A 171 11.40 -7.64 19.75
N THR A 172 12.43 -7.84 20.57
CA THR A 172 13.56 -6.90 20.71
C THR A 172 14.28 -6.65 19.39
N TRP A 173 14.33 -7.64 18.49
CA TRP A 173 14.88 -7.42 17.15
C TRP A 173 14.09 -6.33 16.41
N LEU A 174 12.75 -6.42 16.40
CA LEU A 174 11.91 -5.47 15.68
C LEU A 174 12.02 -4.06 16.26
N GLN A 175 12.17 -3.92 17.58
CA GLN A 175 12.40 -2.62 18.24
C GLN A 175 13.65 -1.87 17.72
N GLY A 176 14.61 -2.56 17.12
CA GLY A 176 15.78 -1.94 16.49
C GLY A 176 15.59 -1.51 15.04
N LEU A 177 14.44 -1.81 14.44
CA LEU A 177 14.08 -1.53 13.05
C LEU A 177 13.36 -0.18 12.95
N THR A 178 14.11 0.90 12.83
CA THR A 178 13.56 2.26 13.01
C THR A 178 13.90 3.19 11.87
N TYR A 179 13.00 4.13 11.57
CA TYR A 179 13.35 5.36 10.88
C TYR A 179 13.87 6.40 11.87
N THR A 180 14.88 7.19 11.51
CA THR A 180 15.57 8.05 12.50
C THR A 180 15.88 9.47 12.04
N VAL A 181 16.24 9.69 10.77
CA VAL A 181 16.66 11.02 10.30
C VAL A 181 15.68 11.52 9.26
N VAL A 182 14.88 12.52 9.62
CA VAL A 182 13.93 13.14 8.72
C VAL A 182 14.18 14.65 8.64
N THR A 183 14.16 15.24 7.44
CA THR A 183 14.29 16.71 7.28
C THR A 183 13.44 17.26 6.11
N PRO A 184 12.49 18.17 6.37
CA PRO A 184 12.02 18.61 7.69
C PRO A 184 11.12 17.56 8.36
N ASP A 185 11.32 17.35 9.66
CA ASP A 185 10.47 16.46 10.46
C ASP A 185 9.42 17.27 11.22
N THR A 186 8.25 17.45 10.59
CA THR A 186 7.19 18.29 11.14
C THR A 186 5.85 17.59 11.03
N SER A 187 4.91 17.98 11.89
CA SER A 187 3.53 17.48 11.86
C SER A 187 2.85 17.71 10.51
N ALA A 188 3.16 18.81 9.83
CA ALA A 188 2.66 19.10 8.48
C ALA A 188 3.22 18.14 7.43
N VAL A 189 4.48 17.70 7.54
CA VAL A 189 5.08 16.71 6.65
C VAL A 189 4.52 15.31 6.90
N ALA A 190 4.38 14.90 8.16
CA ALA A 190 3.73 13.63 8.49
C ALA A 190 2.30 13.58 7.94
N THR A 191 1.53 14.66 8.15
CA THR A 191 0.17 14.79 7.62
C THR A 191 0.16 14.81 6.09
N LEU A 192 1.13 15.45 5.44
CA LEU A 192 1.27 15.44 3.98
C LEU A 192 1.54 14.02 3.44
N ALA A 193 2.42 13.27 4.10
CA ALA A 193 2.74 11.89 3.73
C ALA A 193 1.49 10.99 3.80
N ILE A 194 0.72 11.09 4.89
CA ILE A 194 -0.56 10.38 5.05
C ILE A 194 -1.52 10.74 3.91
N LEU A 195 -1.75 12.04 3.69
CA LEU A 195 -2.68 12.49 2.64
C LEU A 195 -2.23 12.04 1.24
N ALA A 196 -0.92 12.03 0.96
CA ALA A 196 -0.39 11.59 -0.32
C ALA A 196 -0.57 10.08 -0.51
N HIS A 197 -0.33 9.28 0.53
CA HIS A 197 -0.58 7.83 0.54
C HIS A 197 -2.07 7.55 0.27
N GLU A 198 -2.98 8.15 1.04
CA GLU A 198 -4.42 7.90 0.87
C GLU A 198 -4.97 8.40 -0.48
N ILE A 199 -4.45 9.51 -1.00
CA ILE A 199 -4.75 9.93 -2.38
C ILE A 199 -4.25 8.88 -3.38
N GLY A 200 -3.08 8.29 -3.17
CA GLY A 200 -2.55 7.18 -3.98
C GLY A 200 -3.57 6.06 -4.17
N HIS A 201 -4.21 5.60 -3.07
CA HIS A 201 -5.27 4.59 -3.14
C HIS A 201 -6.44 5.03 -4.02
N THR A 202 -6.89 6.28 -3.87
CA THR A 202 -7.97 6.79 -4.72
C THR A 202 -7.57 6.85 -6.20
N LEU A 203 -6.31 7.21 -6.49
CA LEU A 203 -5.80 7.33 -7.86
C LEU A 203 -5.67 5.99 -8.55
N TRP A 204 -5.12 5.00 -7.84
CA TRP A 204 -4.92 3.65 -8.36
C TRP A 204 -6.18 3.12 -9.06
N TRP A 205 -7.32 3.23 -8.37
CA TRP A 205 -8.62 2.79 -8.88
C TRP A 205 -9.27 3.81 -9.83
N ASN A 206 -9.23 5.11 -9.51
CA ASN A 206 -9.94 6.13 -10.28
C ASN A 206 -9.36 6.33 -11.69
N LYS A 207 -8.03 6.19 -11.83
CA LYS A 207 -7.31 6.46 -13.09
C LYS A 207 -6.95 5.19 -13.85
N GLY A 208 -7.45 4.03 -13.40
CA GLY A 208 -7.18 2.75 -14.06
C GLY A 208 -5.69 2.40 -14.11
N ILE A 209 -4.91 2.82 -13.11
CA ILE A 209 -3.45 2.64 -13.05
C ILE A 209 -2.99 1.20 -13.34
N PRO A 210 -3.68 0.12 -12.87
CA PRO A 210 -3.29 -1.25 -13.21
C PRO A 210 -3.12 -1.50 -14.71
N ASN A 211 -3.96 -0.86 -15.53
CA ASN A 211 -4.03 -1.08 -16.97
C ASN A 211 -3.42 0.05 -17.80
N LEU A 212 -3.16 1.20 -17.17
CA LEU A 212 -2.64 2.38 -17.85
C LEU A 212 -1.19 2.14 -18.30
N LYS A 213 -0.89 2.41 -19.57
CA LYS A 213 0.47 2.27 -20.12
C LYS A 213 1.07 3.64 -20.42
N CYS A 214 2.13 4.01 -19.71
CA CYS A 214 2.94 5.18 -20.05
C CYS A 214 4.20 4.73 -20.78
N SER A 215 4.47 5.29 -21.96
CA SER A 215 5.58 4.85 -22.82
C SER A 215 5.57 3.33 -23.09
N GLY A 216 4.37 2.77 -23.28
CA GLY A 216 4.17 1.36 -23.63
C GLY A 216 4.25 0.36 -22.47
N THR A 217 4.50 0.82 -21.23
CA THR A 217 4.64 -0.05 -20.04
C THR A 217 3.66 0.37 -18.95
N THR A 218 3.00 -0.59 -18.30
CA THR A 218 2.19 -0.32 -17.10
C THR A 218 3.07 -0.13 -15.86
N PHE A 219 2.54 0.46 -14.79
CA PHE A 219 3.35 0.72 -13.60
C PHE A 219 3.92 -0.57 -12.98
N HIS A 220 3.07 -1.58 -12.77
CA HIS A 220 3.47 -2.83 -12.13
C HIS A 220 4.52 -3.58 -12.97
N GLU A 221 4.46 -3.48 -14.29
CA GLU A 221 5.42 -4.10 -15.20
C GLU A 221 6.87 -3.61 -15.04
N ILE A 222 7.12 -2.52 -14.30
CA ILE A 222 8.47 -1.99 -14.10
C ILE A 222 9.29 -2.90 -13.17
N THR A 223 8.68 -3.43 -12.11
CA THR A 223 9.37 -4.27 -11.11
C THR A 223 8.67 -5.58 -10.79
N TRP A 224 7.39 -5.73 -11.11
CA TRP A 224 6.61 -6.95 -10.88
C TRP A 224 6.54 -7.88 -12.10
N LYS A 225 7.47 -7.75 -13.06
CA LYS A 225 7.57 -8.68 -14.21
C LYS A 225 8.27 -9.97 -13.81
N GLU A 226 7.63 -11.09 -14.14
CA GLU A 226 8.17 -12.44 -13.88
C GLU A 226 9.46 -12.74 -14.69
N PRO A 227 10.42 -13.49 -14.09
CA PRO A 227 10.46 -13.89 -12.69
C PRO A 227 10.80 -12.68 -11.80
N VAL A 228 9.95 -12.38 -10.82
CA VAL A 228 10.29 -11.33 -9.85
C VAL A 228 11.32 -11.93 -8.90
N SER A 229 12.57 -11.47 -8.96
CA SER A 229 13.62 -11.88 -8.02
C SER A 229 13.36 -11.21 -6.67
N ILE A 230 12.53 -11.84 -5.84
CA ILE A 230 12.08 -11.34 -4.53
C ILE A 230 12.87 -12.08 -3.44
N PRO A 231 13.63 -11.39 -2.57
CA PRO A 231 14.08 -11.98 -1.32
C PRO A 231 12.85 -12.34 -0.47
N ARG A 232 12.49 -13.64 -0.41
CA ARG A 232 11.43 -14.24 0.42
C ARG A 232 10.09 -13.48 0.45
N GLY A 233 9.12 -13.80 -0.41
CA GLY A 233 7.69 -13.90 -0.04
C GLY A 233 6.91 -12.71 0.56
N TYR A 234 7.49 -11.53 0.81
CA TYR A 234 6.78 -10.37 1.38
C TYR A 234 5.63 -9.86 0.50
N HIS A 235 5.47 -10.38 -0.72
CA HIS A 235 4.33 -10.10 -1.59
C HIS A 235 3.04 -10.84 -1.18
N LYS A 236 3.09 -11.77 -0.21
CA LYS A 236 1.93 -12.55 0.25
C LYS A 236 0.91 -11.78 1.10
N PHE A 237 1.07 -10.46 1.32
CA PHE A 237 -0.07 -9.69 1.83
C PHE A 237 -1.17 -9.46 0.77
N ARG A 238 -1.04 -10.00 -0.45
CA ARG A 238 -2.07 -9.97 -1.51
C ARG A 238 -2.83 -11.28 -1.67
N GLU A 239 -4.02 -11.20 -2.26
CA GLU A 239 -4.78 -12.35 -2.73
C GLU A 239 -4.10 -12.98 -3.96
N ARG A 240 -3.64 -14.23 -3.84
CA ARG A 240 -2.82 -14.93 -4.83
C ARG A 240 -3.63 -15.32 -6.06
N GLN A 241 -3.09 -15.13 -7.27
CA GLN A 241 -3.65 -15.78 -8.46
C GLN A 241 -3.26 -17.26 -8.46
N SER A 242 -4.19 -18.16 -8.83
CA SER A 242 -4.06 -19.61 -8.69
C SER A 242 -2.86 -20.26 -9.41
N ASN A 243 -2.15 -19.50 -10.25
CA ASN A 243 -1.04 -19.91 -11.10
C ASN A 243 0.32 -19.32 -10.70
N GLU A 244 0.40 -18.49 -9.65
CA GLU A 244 1.69 -17.95 -9.17
C GLU A 244 2.47 -19.03 -8.41
N PRO A 245 3.80 -19.18 -8.59
CA PRO A 245 4.63 -20.10 -7.81
C PRO A 245 4.41 -19.85 -6.31
N SER A 246 4.29 -20.90 -5.47
CA SER A 246 4.31 -20.67 -4.03
C SER A 246 5.75 -20.38 -3.63
N GLU A 247 6.12 -19.11 -3.52
CA GLU A 247 7.14 -18.80 -2.53
C GLU A 247 6.49 -19.06 -1.18
N ASP A 248 6.96 -20.06 -0.45
CA ASP A 248 6.26 -20.55 0.74
C ASP A 248 6.28 -19.57 1.92
N PHE A 249 7.10 -18.52 1.87
CA PHE A 249 7.28 -17.56 2.96
C PHE A 249 6.15 -16.52 3.06
N ASP A 250 5.37 -16.53 4.14
CA ASP A 250 4.25 -15.59 4.38
C ASP A 250 4.41 -14.74 5.67
N ILE A 251 3.36 -13.98 6.03
CA ILE A 251 3.36 -13.14 7.23
C ILE A 251 3.46 -13.97 8.52
N ASP A 252 2.90 -15.18 8.55
CA ASP A 252 2.97 -16.05 9.71
C ASP A 252 4.38 -16.64 9.86
N ASP A 253 5.05 -16.97 8.75
CA ASP A 253 6.47 -17.33 8.74
C ASP A 253 7.35 -16.18 9.24
N MET A 254 7.04 -14.94 8.83
CA MET A 254 7.72 -13.75 9.32
C MET A 254 7.56 -13.59 10.83
N ILE A 255 6.32 -13.69 11.34
CA ILE A 255 6.02 -13.59 12.77
C ILE A 255 6.75 -14.69 13.55
N ALA A 256 6.71 -15.93 13.06
CA ALA A 256 7.42 -17.06 13.68
C ALA A 256 8.94 -16.83 13.72
N LEU A 257 9.50 -16.28 12.63
CA LEU A 257 10.90 -15.93 12.55
C LEU A 257 11.28 -14.81 13.53
N LEU A 258 10.45 -13.78 13.68
CA LEU A 258 10.67 -12.70 14.64
C LEU A 258 10.53 -13.17 16.10
N GLN A 259 9.68 -14.17 16.38
CA GLN A 259 9.46 -14.74 17.72
C GLN A 259 10.57 -15.64 18.20
N GLY A 260 11.04 -16.54 17.32
CA GLY A 260 11.88 -17.68 17.71
C GLY A 260 13.03 -17.95 16.76
N GLY A 261 13.27 -17.05 15.82
CA GLY A 261 14.37 -17.16 14.86
C GLY A 261 15.71 -17.27 15.54
N THR A 262 16.56 -18.17 15.04
CA THR A 262 17.97 -18.19 15.40
C THR A 262 18.65 -16.89 14.94
N PRO A 263 19.77 -16.48 15.57
CA PRO A 263 20.53 -15.32 15.12
C PRO A 263 20.90 -15.36 13.62
N ALA A 264 21.19 -16.55 13.07
CA ALA A 264 21.47 -16.70 11.65
C ALA A 264 20.27 -16.39 10.76
N GLN A 265 19.06 -16.81 11.16
CA GLN A 265 17.85 -16.52 10.39
C GLN A 265 17.43 -15.05 10.50
N LEU A 266 17.62 -14.42 11.66
CA LEU A 266 17.38 -12.98 11.84
C LEU A 266 18.41 -12.15 11.05
N ASN A 267 19.67 -12.58 10.97
CA ASN A 267 20.66 -11.92 10.11
C ASN A 267 20.31 -12.05 8.63
N GLN A 268 19.78 -13.22 8.20
CA GLN A 268 19.28 -13.38 6.85
C GLN A 268 18.08 -12.46 6.59
N LEU A 269 17.15 -12.36 7.53
CA LEU A 269 16.02 -11.42 7.44
C LEU A 269 16.49 -9.98 7.26
N SER A 270 17.48 -9.55 8.05
CA SER A 270 18.09 -8.24 7.93
C SER A 270 18.71 -8.01 6.56
N ALA A 271 19.39 -9.02 6.00
CA ALA A 271 19.97 -8.94 4.66
C ALA A 271 18.89 -8.86 3.58
N ASP A 272 17.82 -9.66 3.69
CA ASP A 272 16.70 -9.65 2.75
C ASP A 272 16.00 -8.28 2.73
N LEU A 273 15.73 -7.70 3.91
CA LEU A 273 15.20 -6.33 4.02
C LEU A 273 16.16 -5.32 3.41
N GLN A 274 17.45 -5.41 3.69
CA GLN A 274 18.44 -4.51 3.13
C GLN A 274 18.45 -4.56 1.59
N THR A 275 18.34 -5.74 1.00
CA THR A 275 18.22 -5.92 -0.46
C THR A 275 17.01 -5.20 -1.03
N VAL A 276 15.82 -5.28 -0.38
CA VAL A 276 14.61 -4.56 -0.83
C VAL A 276 14.86 -3.07 -0.98
N TYR A 277 15.58 -2.46 -0.04
CA TYR A 277 15.89 -1.02 -0.06
C TYR A 277 17.10 -0.64 -0.94
N GLN A 278 18.04 -1.56 -1.18
CA GLN A 278 19.29 -1.29 -1.92
C GLN A 278 19.20 -1.56 -3.42
N ASP A 279 18.35 -2.49 -3.85
CA ASP A 279 18.24 -2.88 -5.27
C ASP A 279 17.64 -1.77 -6.16
N ALA A 280 17.23 -0.65 -5.56
CA ALA A 280 16.62 0.50 -6.23
C ALA A 280 15.41 0.13 -7.11
N ASN A 281 14.75 -0.98 -6.77
CA ASN A 281 13.50 -1.42 -7.38
C ASN A 281 12.29 -0.92 -6.59
N TRP A 282 12.41 -0.84 -5.27
CA TRP A 282 11.34 -0.48 -4.34
C TRP A 282 11.72 0.80 -3.59
N VAL A 283 10.74 1.66 -3.32
CA VAL A 283 11.00 2.86 -2.51
C VAL A 283 10.96 2.55 -1.01
N GLY A 284 10.19 1.55 -0.61
CA GLY A 284 10.22 1.02 0.76
C GLY A 284 9.59 -0.36 0.87
N LEU A 285 9.50 -0.89 2.10
CA LEU A 285 8.93 -2.22 2.35
C LEU A 285 7.46 -2.30 1.91
N PHE A 286 6.65 -1.27 2.15
CA PHE A 286 5.26 -1.23 1.70
C PHE A 286 5.14 -1.38 0.17
N SER A 287 6.06 -0.79 -0.58
CA SER A 287 6.09 -0.95 -2.03
C SER A 287 6.31 -2.38 -2.49
N PHE A 288 6.87 -3.21 -1.63
CA PHE A 288 7.17 -4.61 -1.90
C PHE A 288 6.02 -5.56 -1.56
N VAL A 289 4.94 -5.02 -0.98
CA VAL A 289 3.79 -5.80 -0.52
C VAL A 289 2.84 -6.15 -1.66
N ALA A 290 2.47 -5.16 -2.47
CA ALA A 290 1.54 -5.34 -3.57
C ALA A 290 1.76 -4.28 -4.67
N PRO A 291 1.35 -4.54 -5.93
CA PRO A 291 1.55 -3.59 -7.02
C PRO A 291 0.86 -2.24 -6.83
N ASP A 292 -0.27 -2.19 -6.12
CA ASP A 292 -0.95 -0.95 -5.76
C ASP A 292 -0.17 -0.18 -4.71
N GLU A 293 0.25 -0.84 -3.63
CA GLU A 293 1.11 -0.23 -2.59
C GLU A 293 2.42 0.29 -3.16
N ASP A 294 3.00 -0.39 -4.15
CA ASP A 294 4.17 0.08 -4.90
C ASP A 294 3.94 1.44 -5.55
N PHE A 295 2.79 1.59 -6.22
CA PHE A 295 2.41 2.87 -6.82
C PHE A 295 2.15 3.92 -5.76
N ILE A 296 1.39 3.59 -4.73
CA ILE A 296 0.98 4.50 -3.66
C ILE A 296 2.18 5.06 -2.93
N GLU A 297 3.10 4.19 -2.51
CA GLU A 297 4.33 4.58 -1.84
C GLU A 297 5.23 5.38 -2.78
N THR A 298 5.42 4.93 -4.03
CA THR A 298 6.21 5.71 -4.99
C THR A 298 5.61 7.12 -5.19
N TYR A 299 4.28 7.24 -5.23
CA TYR A 299 3.58 8.52 -5.31
C TYR A 299 3.79 9.37 -4.05
N LYS A 300 3.65 8.79 -2.85
CA LYS A 300 3.94 9.45 -1.56
C LYS A 300 5.35 10.05 -1.57
N TYR A 301 6.36 9.26 -1.88
CA TYR A 301 7.76 9.70 -1.92
C TYR A 301 8.02 10.72 -3.03
N TRP A 302 7.34 10.61 -4.18
CA TRP A 302 7.39 11.62 -5.23
C TRP A 302 6.84 12.96 -4.75
N ILE A 303 5.69 12.97 -4.07
CA ILE A 303 5.10 14.17 -3.46
C ILE A 303 6.04 14.79 -2.43
N LEU A 304 6.59 13.98 -1.52
CA LEU A 304 7.53 14.46 -0.51
C LEU A 304 8.77 15.10 -1.14
N GLN A 305 9.34 14.48 -2.18
CA GLN A 305 10.43 15.07 -2.95
C GLN A 305 10.04 16.45 -3.52
N GLN A 306 8.86 16.58 -4.13
CA GLN A 306 8.39 17.87 -4.68
C GLN A 306 8.15 18.92 -3.59
N ALA A 307 7.77 18.50 -2.39
CA ALA A 307 7.61 19.37 -1.22
C ALA A 307 8.94 19.78 -0.56
N GLY A 308 10.08 19.37 -1.13
CA GLY A 308 11.41 19.74 -0.63
C GLY A 308 11.92 18.87 0.52
N PHE A 309 11.30 17.70 0.74
CA PHE A 309 11.75 16.70 1.70
C PHE A 309 13.05 16.04 1.22
N LYS A 310 14.06 16.00 2.09
CA LYS A 310 15.44 15.68 1.67
C LYS A 310 15.93 14.32 2.13
N THR A 311 15.72 14.00 3.41
CA THR A 311 16.35 12.84 4.04
C THR A 311 15.32 12.03 4.81
N MET A 312 15.48 10.70 4.75
CA MET A 312 14.77 9.71 5.56
C MET A 312 15.69 8.52 5.67
N ASP A 313 16.15 8.23 6.88
CA ASP A 313 17.07 7.13 7.14
C ASP A 313 16.36 5.99 7.84
N MET A 314 16.71 4.76 7.49
CA MET A 314 16.24 3.54 8.12
C MET A 314 17.42 2.72 8.65
N LYS A 315 17.26 2.23 9.88
CA LYS A 315 18.18 1.32 10.54
C LYS A 315 17.58 -0.08 10.58
N ILE A 316 18.32 -1.08 10.13
CA ILE A 316 17.94 -2.49 10.23
C ILE A 316 18.81 -3.16 11.31
N PRO A 317 18.23 -3.87 12.29
CA PRO A 317 19.00 -4.59 13.30
C PRO A 317 19.98 -5.59 12.66
N GLY A 318 21.20 -5.65 13.17
CA GLY A 318 22.22 -6.55 12.63
C GLY A 318 22.91 -6.07 11.34
N GLN A 319 22.49 -4.93 10.78
CA GLN A 319 23.21 -4.26 9.69
C GLN A 319 23.97 -3.04 10.23
N GLU A 320 25.20 -2.86 9.75
CA GLU A 320 26.02 -1.69 10.09
C GLU A 320 25.66 -0.47 9.25
N SER A 321 25.18 -0.67 8.02
CA SER A 321 24.83 0.41 7.12
C SER A 321 23.43 0.95 7.40
N VAL A 322 23.31 2.27 7.44
CA VAL A 322 22.03 2.97 7.38
C VAL A 322 21.54 2.98 5.93
N ILE A 323 20.24 2.81 5.73
CA ILE A 323 19.60 2.96 4.44
C ILE A 323 19.09 4.40 4.33
N HIS A 324 19.60 5.14 3.35
CA HIS A 324 19.18 6.50 3.06
C HIS A 324 18.01 6.50 2.07
N VAL A 325 16.79 6.23 2.56
CA VAL A 325 15.59 5.98 1.74
C VAL A 325 15.32 7.13 0.77
N MET A 326 15.30 8.37 1.25
CA MET A 326 15.09 9.54 0.38
C MET A 326 16.24 9.79 -0.57
N ASP A 327 17.49 9.55 -0.17
CA ASP A 327 18.63 9.74 -1.07
C ASP A 327 18.62 8.68 -2.17
N ASN A 328 18.29 7.43 -1.85
CA ASN A 328 18.09 6.36 -2.82
C ASN A 328 16.96 6.74 -3.80
N PHE A 329 15.85 7.29 -3.31
CA PHE A 329 14.76 7.75 -4.16
C PHE A 329 15.14 8.96 -5.03
N ASN A 330 15.79 9.97 -4.45
CA ASN A 330 16.18 11.20 -5.11
C ASN A 330 17.23 10.97 -6.19
N ASN A 331 18.21 10.11 -5.91
CA ASN A 331 19.34 9.81 -6.79
C ASN A 331 19.14 8.54 -7.64
N ALA A 332 17.95 7.93 -7.61
CA ALA A 332 17.60 6.78 -8.42
C ALA A 332 17.89 7.06 -9.91
N SER A 333 18.77 6.27 -10.52
CA SER A 333 19.10 6.42 -11.94
C SER A 333 17.87 6.13 -12.81
N ALA A 334 17.78 6.74 -13.99
CA ALA A 334 16.68 6.50 -14.94
C ALA A 334 16.55 5.02 -15.36
N GLY A 335 17.60 4.21 -15.18
CA GLY A 335 17.59 2.76 -15.46
C GLY A 335 17.07 1.89 -14.31
N SER A 336 17.12 2.38 -13.06
CA SER A 336 16.64 1.68 -11.87
C SER A 336 15.11 1.54 -11.86
N GLY A 337 14.56 0.59 -11.10
CA GLY A 337 13.11 0.42 -10.98
C GLY A 337 12.43 1.67 -10.40
N VAL A 338 12.97 2.23 -9.31
CA VAL A 338 12.50 3.48 -8.71
C VAL A 338 12.59 4.64 -9.71
N GLY A 339 13.70 4.79 -10.43
CA GLY A 339 13.85 5.86 -11.44
C GLY A 339 12.84 5.76 -12.58
N LYS A 340 12.59 4.54 -13.09
CA LYS A 340 11.55 4.28 -14.09
C LYS A 340 10.16 4.58 -13.57
N LYS A 341 9.83 4.20 -12.33
CA LYS A 341 8.54 4.49 -11.68
C LYS A 341 8.33 5.99 -11.48
N LYS A 342 9.35 6.73 -11.06
CA LYS A 342 9.32 8.21 -10.97
C LYS A 342 9.03 8.84 -12.33
N ALA A 343 9.70 8.36 -13.38
CA ALA A 343 9.45 8.83 -14.75
C ALA A 343 8.02 8.48 -15.20
N TRP A 344 7.53 7.29 -14.87
CA TRP A 344 6.16 6.85 -15.17
C TRP A 344 5.12 7.78 -14.51
N ILE A 345 5.27 8.06 -13.21
CA ILE A 345 4.39 8.99 -12.48
C ILE A 345 4.47 10.39 -13.09
N GLY A 346 5.68 10.88 -13.40
CA GLY A 346 5.85 12.18 -14.05
C GLY A 346 5.16 12.29 -15.41
N LEU A 347 5.24 11.25 -16.25
CA LEU A 347 4.53 11.19 -17.53
C LEU A 347 3.02 11.18 -17.33
N TRP A 348 2.54 10.36 -16.40
CA TRP A 348 1.11 10.28 -16.05
C TRP A 348 0.57 11.63 -15.57
N LEU A 349 1.29 12.32 -14.70
CA LEU A 349 0.89 13.63 -14.18
C LEU A 349 0.96 14.76 -15.21
N SER A 350 1.82 14.64 -16.22
CA SER A 350 2.03 15.72 -17.20
C SER A 350 0.85 15.95 -18.13
N ASP A 351 -0.11 15.00 -18.20
CA ASP A 351 -1.27 15.03 -19.11
C ASP A 351 -0.88 15.24 -20.60
N LEU A 352 0.38 14.98 -20.96
CA LEU A 352 0.91 15.18 -22.31
C LEU A 352 0.53 14.05 -23.29
N GLY A 353 -0.50 13.24 -22.97
CA GLY A 353 -0.98 12.15 -23.82
C GLY A 353 -0.01 10.96 -23.98
N TYR A 354 1.01 10.84 -23.11
CA TYR A 354 1.98 9.73 -23.16
C TYR A 354 1.50 8.44 -22.50
N CYS A 355 0.36 8.50 -21.82
CA CYS A 355 -0.26 7.35 -21.19
C CYS A 355 -1.53 6.97 -21.96
N THR A 356 -1.67 5.68 -22.27
CA THR A 356 -2.77 5.15 -23.09
C THR A 356 -3.42 3.96 -22.41
N GLU A 357 -4.74 3.82 -22.56
CA GLU A 357 -5.47 2.62 -22.16
C GLU A 357 -5.39 1.54 -23.25
N PRO A 358 -5.43 0.24 -22.89
CA PRO A 358 -5.48 -0.84 -23.86
C PRO A 358 -6.77 -0.75 -24.70
N GLY A 359 -6.66 -0.48 -26.00
CA GLY A 359 -7.82 -0.45 -26.91
C GLY A 359 -7.96 0.77 -27.82
N GLY A 360 -7.05 1.74 -27.75
CA GLY A 360 -6.85 2.69 -28.85
C GLY A 360 -7.82 3.88 -28.92
N GLY A 361 -8.31 4.36 -27.78
CA GLY A 361 -8.78 5.74 -27.65
C GLY A 361 -7.81 6.50 -26.75
N HIS A 362 -7.42 7.72 -27.12
CA HIS A 362 -6.81 8.62 -26.14
C HIS A 362 -7.75 8.69 -24.93
N ALA A 363 -7.26 8.29 -23.76
CA ALA A 363 -8.02 8.38 -22.53
C ALA A 363 -8.17 9.87 -22.20
N HIS A 364 -9.30 10.45 -22.59
CA HIS A 364 -9.72 11.81 -22.21
C HIS A 364 -11.24 11.81 -22.03
N PRO A 365 -11.78 12.67 -21.13
CA PRO A 365 -11.14 13.82 -20.49
C PRO A 365 -10.41 13.51 -19.19
#